data_AF-A0A7J2RC94-F1
#
_entry.id   AF-A0A7J2RC94-F1
#
_cell.length_a   1.000
_cell.length_b   1.000
_cell.length_c   1.000
_cell.angle_alpha   90.00
_cell.angle_beta   90.00
_cell.angle_gamma   90.00
#
_symmetry.space_group_name_H-M   'P 1'
#
loop_
_entity.id
_entity.type
_entity.pdbx_description
1 polymer ?
#
loop_
_entity_poly.entity_id
_entity_poly.type
_entity_poly.pdbx_seq_one_letter_code
_entity_poly.pdbx_strand_id
1 'polypeptide(L)'
;MSGSYFRAARNVELSTIQYLETQIDASWSNVAVIKSFYKAYARDNSPPIVCIRLMDQNTDYLEIGATTLDDIYNIAIDIFARSDGQRMDLADFILNEIKDSWVYNTYSQTSDKSGVTATAAGRVRVVSFVENGKVDLGDTEESRDRYRHSLIFSVKRDV
;
A
#
# COMPACT_ATOMS: atom_id res chain seq x y z
N MET A 1 25.46 -11.19 15.18
CA MET A 1 24.74 -9.89 15.22
C MET A 1 23.26 -10.19 15.03
N SER A 2 22.42 -9.99 16.05
CA SER A 2 20.98 -10.24 15.92
C SER A 2 20.31 -8.99 15.32
N GLY A 3 19.98 -9.04 14.03
CA GLY A 3 19.15 -8.01 13.41
C GLY A 3 17.72 -8.03 13.96
N SER A 4 17.07 -6.87 13.99
CA SER A 4 15.64 -6.83 14.33
C SER A 4 14.82 -7.15 13.09
N TYR A 5 13.99 -8.19 13.17
CA TYR A 5 13.04 -8.53 12.12
C TYR A 5 11.80 -7.63 12.22
N PHE A 6 11.33 -7.13 11.08
CA PHE A 6 10.05 -6.45 11.04
C PHE A 6 8.90 -7.45 11.15
N ARG A 7 7.82 -7.06 11.82
CA ARG A 7 6.61 -7.88 11.97
C ARG A 7 5.93 -8.08 10.61
N ALA A 8 5.17 -9.18 10.46
CA ALA A 8 4.49 -9.54 9.22
C ALA A 8 3.65 -8.40 8.62
N ALA A 9 2.84 -7.72 9.44
CA ALA A 9 2.05 -6.55 9.01
C ALA A 9 2.90 -5.46 8.33
N ARG A 10 4.06 -5.12 8.93
CA ARG A 10 4.97 -4.12 8.37
C ARG A 10 5.69 -4.62 7.11
N ASN A 11 5.97 -5.92 7.03
CA ASN A 11 6.53 -6.52 5.83
C ASN A 11 5.53 -6.49 4.67
N VAL A 12 4.24 -6.77 4.92
CA VAL A 12 3.18 -6.66 3.90
C VAL A 12 3.10 -5.23 3.39
N GLU A 13 3.01 -4.25 4.30
CA GLU A 13 2.96 -2.83 3.93
C GLU A 13 4.17 -2.40 3.08
N LEU A 14 5.39 -2.71 3.52
CA LEU A 14 6.61 -2.35 2.80
C LEU A 14 6.75 -3.08 1.47
N SER A 15 6.33 -4.35 1.40
CA SER A 15 6.33 -5.12 0.15
C SER A 15 5.37 -4.51 -0.87
N THR A 16 4.18 -4.11 -0.44
CA THR A 16 3.20 -3.45 -1.30
C THR A 16 3.68 -2.08 -1.77
N ILE A 17 4.25 -1.28 -0.87
CA ILE A 17 4.84 0.02 -1.24
C ILE A 17 5.94 -0.18 -2.28
N GLN A 18 6.91 -1.05 -2.01
CA GLN A 18 8.05 -1.27 -2.90
C GLN A 18 7.60 -1.79 -4.28
N TYR A 19 6.61 -2.70 -4.30
CA TYR A 19 6.06 -3.22 -5.54
C TYR A 19 5.41 -2.10 -6.37
N LEU A 20 4.48 -1.35 -5.78
CA LEU A 20 3.75 -0.30 -6.49
C LEU A 20 4.65 0.88 -6.87
N GLU A 21 5.62 1.23 -6.04
CA GLU A 21 6.66 2.22 -6.38
C GLU A 21 7.41 1.80 -7.64
N THR A 22 7.85 0.53 -7.72
CA THR A 22 8.52 0.02 -8.91
C THR A 22 7.64 0.08 -10.17
N GLN A 23 6.37 -0.29 -10.07
CA GLN A 23 5.46 -0.28 -11.23
C GLN A 23 5.10 1.15 -11.67
N ILE A 24 4.87 2.05 -10.71
CA ILE A 24 4.56 3.45 -10.97
C ILE A 24 5.76 4.13 -11.60
N ASP A 25 6.97 3.98 -11.06
CA ASP A 25 8.19 4.59 -11.61
C ASP A 25 8.51 4.09 -13.03
N ALA A 26 8.12 2.85 -13.36
CA ALA A 26 8.30 2.29 -14.69
C ALA A 26 7.31 2.86 -15.73
N SER A 27 6.09 3.20 -15.31
CA SER A 27 5.00 3.57 -16.23
C SER A 27 4.64 5.05 -16.24
N TRP A 28 4.91 5.75 -15.13
CA TRP A 28 4.52 7.14 -14.91
C TRP A 28 5.74 7.97 -14.51
N SER A 29 5.90 9.11 -15.20
CA SER A 29 6.86 10.12 -14.76
C SER A 29 6.20 11.12 -13.81
N ASN A 30 6.94 11.55 -12.77
CA ASN A 30 6.52 12.58 -11.83
C ASN A 30 5.34 12.22 -10.90
N VAL A 31 5.10 10.93 -10.64
CA VAL A 31 4.16 10.48 -9.60
C VAL A 31 4.96 10.10 -8.35
N ALA A 32 4.69 10.78 -7.23
CA ALA A 32 5.38 10.46 -5.98
C ALA A 32 4.65 9.36 -5.22
N VAL A 33 5.33 8.25 -4.93
CA VAL A 33 4.82 7.21 -4.03
C VAL A 33 5.31 7.49 -2.62
N ILE A 34 4.38 7.54 -1.66
CA ILE A 34 4.69 7.91 -0.29
C ILE A 34 4.02 7.00 0.72
N LYS A 35 4.68 6.88 1.87
CA LYS A 35 4.15 6.18 3.04
C LYS A 35 3.42 7.17 3.94
N SER A 36 2.09 7.02 4.07
CA SER A 36 1.16 7.78 4.93
C SER A 36 0.67 9.15 4.47
N PHE A 37 -0.55 9.49 4.90
CA PHE A 37 -1.24 10.76 4.64
C PHE A 37 -0.48 12.00 5.09
N TYR A 38 0.17 11.96 6.26
CA TYR A 38 0.91 13.13 6.74
C TYR A 38 1.98 13.59 5.74
N LYS A 39 2.62 12.63 5.05
CA LYS A 39 3.58 12.95 3.99
C LYS A 39 2.89 13.46 2.73
N ALA A 40 1.64 13.07 2.44
CA ALA A 40 0.89 13.54 1.28
C ALA A 40 0.61 15.04 1.37
N TYR A 41 0.32 15.52 2.57
CA TYR A 41 0.08 16.93 2.87
C TYR A 41 1.35 17.69 3.24
N ALA A 42 2.53 17.06 3.20
CA ALA A 42 3.78 17.76 3.42
C ALA A 42 3.95 18.88 2.37
N ARG A 43 4.53 20.01 2.80
CA ARG A 43 4.65 21.23 1.99
C ARG A 43 5.40 20.99 0.68
N ASP A 44 6.41 20.12 0.71
CA ASP A 44 7.30 19.83 -0.40
C ASP A 44 6.70 18.84 -1.41
N ASN A 45 5.57 18.22 -1.07
CA ASN A 45 4.87 17.28 -1.94
C ASN A 45 3.69 17.98 -2.61
N SER A 46 3.62 17.83 -3.94
CA SER A 46 2.52 18.31 -4.76
C SER A 46 1.98 17.16 -5.61
N PRO A 47 0.66 17.10 -5.87
CA PRO A 47 0.08 16.11 -6.79
C PRO A 47 0.84 16.06 -8.13
N PRO A 48 0.93 14.89 -8.80
CA PRO A 48 0.28 13.63 -8.45
C PRO A 48 1.03 12.82 -7.39
N ILE A 49 0.30 12.33 -6.39
CA ILE A 49 0.84 11.55 -5.26
C ILE A 49 0.02 10.27 -5.08
N VAL A 50 0.67 9.15 -4.85
CA VAL A 50 0.06 7.88 -4.45
C VAL A 50 0.50 7.55 -3.04
N CYS A 51 -0.43 7.64 -2.10
CA CYS A 51 -0.20 7.33 -0.68
C CYS A 51 -0.66 5.91 -0.39
N ILE A 52 0.25 5.06 0.05
CA ILE A 52 -0.05 3.66 0.40
C ILE A 52 0.14 3.50 1.91
N ARG A 53 -0.83 2.85 2.57
CA ARG A 53 -0.77 2.53 4.00
C ARG A 53 -1.47 1.23 4.32
N LEU A 54 -0.97 0.55 5.35
CA LEU A 54 -1.72 -0.49 6.02
C LEU A 54 -2.74 0.17 6.99
N MET A 55 -4.00 -0.22 6.88
CA MET A 55 -5.10 0.30 7.71
C MET A 55 -5.19 -0.47 9.02
N ASP A 56 -5.51 -1.76 8.91
CA ASP A 56 -5.71 -2.66 10.02
C ASP A 56 -5.36 -4.10 9.59
N GLN A 57 -5.44 -5.00 10.57
CA GLN A 57 -5.23 -6.43 10.40
C GLN A 57 -6.35 -7.15 11.14
N ASN A 58 -7.04 -8.03 10.43
CA ASN A 58 -7.96 -8.99 11.03
C ASN A 58 -7.23 -10.33 11.17
N THR A 59 -7.33 -10.93 12.34
CA THR A 59 -6.65 -12.17 12.67
C THR A 59 -7.67 -13.12 13.28
N ASP A 60 -7.95 -14.20 12.56
CA ASP A 60 -8.82 -15.27 13.01
C ASP A 60 -8.06 -16.59 13.08
N TYR A 61 -8.58 -17.57 13.81
CA TYR A 61 -8.07 -18.94 13.72
C TYR A 61 -8.56 -19.56 12.41
N LEU A 62 -7.68 -20.27 11.72
CA LEU A 62 -8.02 -20.93 10.45
C LEU A 62 -9.20 -21.91 10.63
N GLU A 63 -9.18 -22.66 11.74
CA GLU A 63 -10.21 -23.62 12.11
C GLU A 63 -10.36 -23.67 13.65
N ILE A 64 -11.50 -24.17 14.14
CA ILE A 64 -11.74 -24.33 15.58
C ILE A 64 -10.73 -25.35 16.14
N GLY A 65 -9.88 -24.89 17.07
CA GLY A 65 -8.83 -25.70 17.68
C GLY A 65 -7.47 -25.64 16.98
N ALA A 66 -7.35 -24.88 15.90
CA ALA A 66 -6.06 -24.64 15.25
C ALA A 66 -5.20 -23.65 16.06
N THR A 67 -3.88 -23.80 16.01
CA THR A 67 -2.91 -22.79 16.48
C THR A 67 -2.47 -21.84 15.38
N THR A 68 -2.86 -22.12 14.14
CA THR A 68 -2.53 -21.32 12.96
C THR A 68 -3.54 -20.20 12.79
N LEU A 69 -3.00 -18.99 12.62
CA LEU A 69 -3.78 -17.77 12.41
C LEU A 69 -3.93 -17.50 10.91
N ASP A 70 -5.13 -17.12 10.50
CA ASP A 70 -5.47 -16.57 9.20
C ASP A 70 -5.48 -15.05 9.29
N ASP A 71 -4.39 -14.43 8.84
CA ASP A 71 -4.21 -12.98 8.87
C ASP A 71 -4.66 -12.36 7.55
N ILE A 72 -5.63 -11.45 7.63
CA ILE A 72 -6.07 -10.58 6.53
C ILE A 72 -5.62 -9.16 6.85
N TYR A 73 -4.98 -8.51 5.87
CA TYR A 73 -4.44 -7.16 6.00
C TYR A 73 -5.22 -6.21 5.10
N ASN A 74 -5.75 -5.10 5.61
CA ASN A 74 -6.41 -4.11 4.76
C ASN A 74 -5.43 -3.01 4.37
N ILE A 75 -5.30 -2.77 3.07
CA ILE A 75 -4.44 -1.75 2.49
C ILE A 75 -5.34 -0.65 1.93
N ALA A 76 -4.99 0.60 2.24
CA ALA A 76 -5.57 1.78 1.61
C ALA A 76 -4.53 2.45 0.72
N ILE A 77 -4.96 2.78 -0.49
CA ILE A 77 -4.23 3.58 -1.46
C ILE A 77 -5.04 4.83 -1.75
N ASP A 78 -4.47 5.97 -1.44
CA ASP A 78 -5.08 7.27 -1.70
C ASP A 78 -4.29 7.98 -2.79
N ILE A 79 -4.99 8.28 -3.89
CA ILE A 79 -4.44 8.94 -5.06
C ILE A 79 -4.84 10.39 -5.01
N PHE A 80 -3.87 11.29 -5.01
CA PHE A 80 -4.07 12.73 -5.12
C PHE A 80 -3.63 13.15 -6.52
N ALA A 81 -4.58 13.35 -7.44
CA ALA A 81 -4.29 13.68 -8.84
C ALA A 81 -4.39 15.19 -9.13
N ARG A 82 -3.95 15.62 -10.34
CA ARG A 82 -4.12 17.00 -10.83
C ARG A 82 -5.41 17.22 -11.63
N SER A 83 -6.05 16.15 -12.07
CA SER A 83 -7.28 16.17 -12.87
C SER A 83 -8.06 14.87 -12.71
N ASP A 84 -9.34 14.89 -13.06
CA ASP A 84 -10.19 13.69 -13.04
C ASP A 84 -9.72 12.60 -14.01
N GLY A 85 -9.19 12.97 -15.17
CA GLY A 85 -8.62 11.98 -16.12
C GLY A 85 -7.44 11.25 -15.49
N GLN A 86 -6.47 12.00 -14.97
CA GLN A 86 -5.30 11.42 -14.30
C GLN A 86 -5.69 10.58 -13.07
N ARG A 87 -6.74 10.99 -12.34
CA ARG A 87 -7.28 10.25 -11.20
C ARG A 87 -7.77 8.86 -11.62
N MET A 88 -8.57 8.78 -12.68
CA MET A 88 -9.13 7.53 -13.17
C MET A 88 -8.04 6.64 -13.77
N ASP A 89 -7.16 7.21 -14.60
CA ASP A 89 -6.07 6.46 -15.24
C ASP A 89 -5.12 5.83 -14.22
N LEU A 90 -4.75 6.56 -13.15
CA LEU A 90 -3.92 6.03 -12.07
C LEU A 90 -4.65 4.96 -11.25
N ALA A 91 -5.95 5.14 -10.98
CA ALA A 91 -6.73 4.16 -10.26
C ALA A 91 -6.82 2.85 -11.07
N ASP A 92 -7.14 2.92 -12.35
CA ASP A 92 -7.23 1.77 -13.24
C ASP A 92 -5.88 1.08 -13.42
N PHE A 93 -4.79 1.86 -13.54
CA PHE A 93 -3.42 1.33 -13.57
C PHE A 93 -3.11 0.52 -12.30
N ILE A 94 -3.30 1.11 -11.12
CA ILE A 94 -3.01 0.44 -9.85
C ILE A 94 -3.87 -0.81 -9.69
N LEU A 95 -5.17 -0.72 -10.02
CA LEU A 95 -6.07 -1.87 -10.00
C LEU A 95 -5.57 -2.98 -10.93
N ASN A 96 -5.03 -2.64 -12.10
CA ASN A 96 -4.48 -3.62 -13.02
C ASN A 96 -3.20 -4.28 -12.48
N GLU A 97 -2.32 -3.52 -11.83
CA GLU A 97 -1.06 -4.01 -11.25
C GLU A 97 -1.26 -4.92 -10.03
N ILE A 98 -2.32 -4.70 -9.24
CA ILE A 98 -2.63 -5.50 -8.04
C ILE A 98 -3.59 -6.67 -8.30
N LYS A 99 -4.12 -6.80 -9.52
CA LYS A 99 -4.90 -8.00 -9.93
C LYS A 99 -4.06 -9.25 -9.75
N ASP A 100 -2.79 -9.14 -10.10
CA ASP A 100 -1.81 -10.18 -9.87
C ASP A 100 -1.28 -10.13 -8.44
N SER A 101 -0.86 -11.29 -7.94
CA SER A 101 -0.12 -11.33 -6.68
C SER A 101 1.26 -10.69 -6.86
N TRP A 102 1.83 -10.09 -5.82
CA TRP A 102 3.20 -9.55 -5.83
C TRP A 102 4.10 -10.27 -4.82
N VAL A 103 5.41 -10.06 -4.93
CA VAL A 103 6.39 -10.71 -4.04
C VAL A 103 6.26 -10.16 -2.63
N TYR A 104 6.11 -11.08 -1.66
CA TYR A 104 6.22 -10.77 -0.25
C TYR A 104 7.70 -10.82 0.17
N ASN A 105 8.21 -9.71 0.68
CA ASN A 105 9.56 -9.62 1.22
C ASN A 105 9.51 -9.56 2.75
N THR A 106 10.36 -10.35 3.38
CA THR A 106 10.72 -10.13 4.78
C THR A 106 11.84 -9.13 4.85
N TYR A 107 11.69 -8.16 5.77
CA TYR A 107 12.70 -7.15 5.98
C TYR A 107 13.42 -7.43 7.30
N SER A 108 14.73 -7.23 7.31
CA SER A 108 15.53 -7.21 8.52
C SER A 108 16.39 -5.97 8.53
N GLN A 109 16.62 -5.43 9.72
CA GLN A 109 17.52 -4.29 9.91
C GLN A 109 18.73 -4.74 10.72
N THR A 110 19.92 -4.40 10.23
CA THR A 110 21.17 -4.62 10.98
C THR A 110 21.13 -3.84 12.29
N SER A 111 21.77 -4.37 13.33
CA SER A 111 21.71 -3.78 14.69
C SER A 111 22.26 -2.35 14.78
N ASP A 112 23.08 -1.93 13.82
CA ASP A 112 23.62 -0.58 13.64
C ASP A 112 22.72 0.33 12.79
N LYS A 113 21.54 -0.16 12.35
CA LYS A 113 20.54 0.54 11.53
C LYS A 113 21.05 1.04 10.18
N SER A 114 22.22 0.56 9.74
CA SER A 114 22.92 1.02 8.54
C SER A 114 22.36 0.43 7.24
N GLY A 115 21.57 -0.66 7.32
CA GLY A 115 20.94 -1.26 6.15
C GLY A 115 19.63 -2.00 6.46
N VAL A 116 18.70 -1.95 5.51
CA VAL A 116 17.51 -2.80 5.47
C VAL A 116 17.72 -3.86 4.40
N THR A 117 17.69 -5.13 4.78
CA THR A 117 17.78 -6.25 3.84
C THR A 117 16.38 -6.77 3.56
N ALA A 118 16.02 -6.88 2.29
CA ALA A 118 14.79 -7.51 1.81
C ALA A 118 15.10 -8.94 1.35
N THR A 119 14.28 -9.91 1.76
CA THR A 119 14.41 -11.31 1.34
C THR A 119 13.04 -11.83 0.91
N ALA A 120 12.93 -12.30 -0.34
CA ALA A 120 11.71 -12.86 -0.87
C ALA A 120 11.30 -14.10 -0.06
N ALA A 121 10.04 -14.12 0.38
CA ALA A 121 9.53 -15.11 1.33
C ALA A 121 8.12 -15.61 0.98
N GLY A 122 7.58 -15.26 -0.19
CA GLY A 122 6.26 -15.70 -0.62
C GLY A 122 5.60 -14.69 -1.57
N ARG A 123 4.27 -14.68 -1.58
CA ARG A 123 3.47 -13.71 -2.34
C ARG A 123 2.39 -13.06 -1.49
N VAL A 124 1.97 -11.87 -1.88
CA VAL A 124 0.78 -11.21 -1.37
C VAL A 124 -0.25 -11.19 -2.49
N ARG A 125 -1.49 -11.53 -2.18
CA ARG A 125 -2.61 -11.48 -3.14
C ARG A 125 -3.78 -10.70 -2.57
N VAL A 126 -4.51 -10.02 -3.44
CA VAL A 126 -5.80 -9.41 -3.09
C VAL A 126 -6.83 -10.52 -2.88
N VAL A 127 -7.60 -10.43 -1.80
CA VAL A 127 -8.68 -11.38 -1.48
C VAL A 127 -10.07 -10.74 -1.54
N SER A 128 -10.16 -9.43 -1.34
CA SER A 128 -11.41 -8.68 -1.47
C SER A 128 -11.15 -7.20 -1.73
N PHE A 129 -12.06 -6.55 -2.44
CA PHE A 129 -12.11 -5.10 -2.59
C PHE A 129 -13.15 -4.52 -1.63
N VAL A 130 -12.79 -3.42 -0.98
CA VAL A 130 -13.64 -2.72 -0.01
C VAL A 130 -14.12 -1.39 -0.61
N GLU A 131 -13.22 -0.62 -1.21
CA GLU A 131 -13.53 0.70 -1.75
C GLU A 131 -12.77 0.94 -3.06
N ASN A 132 -13.45 1.59 -4.01
CA ASN A 132 -12.89 2.09 -5.25
C ASN A 132 -13.74 3.28 -5.70
N GLY A 133 -13.33 4.49 -5.32
CA GLY A 133 -14.13 5.67 -5.63
C GLY A 133 -13.41 6.99 -5.44
N LYS A 134 -14.01 8.04 -6.05
CA LYS A 134 -13.65 9.42 -5.73
C LYS A 134 -13.98 9.67 -4.26
N VAL A 135 -13.05 10.29 -3.54
CA VAL A 135 -13.33 10.84 -2.22
C VAL A 135 -14.03 12.17 -2.43
N ASP A 136 -15.30 12.26 -2.04
CA ASP A 136 -16.08 13.50 -2.09
C ASP A 136 -16.24 14.07 -0.68
N LEU A 137 -15.57 15.20 -0.42
CA LEU A 137 -15.63 15.91 0.86
C LEU A 137 -16.63 17.09 0.83
N GLY A 138 -17.41 17.22 -0.25
CA GLY A 138 -18.36 18.30 -0.46
C GLY A 138 -17.71 19.68 -0.31
N ASP A 139 -18.40 20.60 0.35
CA ASP A 139 -17.96 22.00 0.51
C ASP A 139 -16.69 22.19 1.37
N THR A 140 -16.19 21.12 1.99
CA THR A 140 -14.97 21.14 2.81
C THR A 140 -13.71 20.66 2.07
N GLU A 141 -13.85 20.40 0.77
CA GLU A 141 -12.77 19.88 -0.07
C GLU A 141 -11.61 20.89 -0.17
N GLU A 142 -10.45 20.52 0.39
CA GLU A 142 -9.23 21.26 0.14
C GLU A 142 -8.85 21.16 -1.35
N SER A 143 -8.15 22.16 -1.88
CA SER A 143 -7.73 22.16 -3.28
C SER A 143 -6.92 20.91 -3.69
N ARG A 144 -6.25 20.27 -2.72
CA ARG A 144 -5.49 19.02 -2.90
C ARG A 144 -6.39 17.77 -2.96
N ASP A 145 -7.57 17.81 -2.36
CA ASP A 145 -8.53 16.70 -2.33
C ASP A 145 -9.48 16.69 -3.53
N ARG A 146 -9.51 17.78 -4.31
CA ARG A 146 -10.37 17.95 -5.49
C ARG A 146 -10.47 16.74 -6.42
N TYR A 147 -9.35 16.06 -6.61
CA TYR A 147 -9.23 14.89 -7.48
C TYR A 147 -8.71 13.68 -6.70
N ARG A 148 -9.13 13.53 -5.45
CA ARG A 148 -8.74 12.40 -4.62
C ARG A 148 -9.53 11.14 -4.96
N HIS A 149 -8.83 10.01 -5.03
CA HIS A 149 -9.41 8.68 -5.17
C HIS A 149 -8.95 7.81 -4.00
N SER A 150 -9.85 6.98 -3.46
CA SER A 150 -9.48 5.95 -2.49
C SER A 150 -9.72 4.57 -3.06
N LEU A 151 -8.70 3.72 -2.93
CA LEU A 151 -8.76 2.29 -3.19
C LEU A 151 -8.48 1.57 -1.88
N ILE A 152 -9.42 0.77 -1.40
CA ILE A 152 -9.24 -0.05 -0.21
C ILE A 152 -9.48 -1.50 -0.59
N PHE A 153 -8.54 -2.37 -0.23
CA PHE A 153 -8.63 -3.79 -0.51
C PHE A 153 -7.92 -4.60 0.57
N SER A 154 -8.39 -5.83 0.75
CA SER A 154 -7.85 -6.78 1.69
C SER A 154 -6.88 -7.71 0.98
N VAL A 155 -5.77 -8.02 1.63
CA VAL A 155 -4.74 -8.91 1.12
C VAL A 155 -4.43 -10.04 2.09
N LYS A 156 -4.01 -11.17 1.53
CA LYS A 156 -3.42 -12.29 2.28
C LYS A 156 -1.99 -12.54 1.82
N ARG A 157 -1.18 -13.02 2.76
CA ARG A 157 0.16 -13.53 2.47
C ARG A 157 0.07 -15.04 2.23
N ASP A 158 0.62 -15.48 1.11
CA ASP A 158 0.84 -16.88 0.79
C ASP A 158 2.35 -17.15 1.00
N VAL A 159 2.67 -17.95 2.01
CA VAL A 159 4.05 -18.32 2.41
C VAL A 159 4.31 -19.76 2.06
#